data_AF-A0A8X6RD08-F1
#
_entry.id   AF-A0A8X6RD08-F1
#
_cell.length_a   1.000
_cell.length_b   1.000
_cell.length_c   1.000
_cell.angle_alpha   90.00
_cell.angle_beta   90.00
_cell.angle_gamma   90.00
#
_symmetry.space_group_name_H-M   'P 1'
#
loop_
_entity.id
_entity.type
_entity.pdbx_description
1 polymer ?
#
loop_
_entity_poly.entity_id
_entity_poly.type
_entity_poly.pdbx_seq_one_letter_code
_entity_poly.pdbx_strand_id
1 'polypeptide(L)'
;MNCLTTCQTHPWPFRSPNIFLIEYVLDMMGRQLHLPENVEDLARQLEKIWQEIPQDTYRVLYHSMPRLVAACIQARGRSTPY
;
A
#
# COMPACT_ATOMS: atom_id res chain seq x y z
N MET A 1 -17.63 13.23 -20.50
CA MET A 1 -16.23 12.99 -20.96
C MET A 1 -15.71 11.74 -20.28
N ASN A 2 -15.34 10.70 -21.03
CA ASN A 2 -14.77 9.46 -20.48
C ASN A 2 -13.32 9.71 -20.05
N CYS A 3 -13.12 9.91 -18.76
CA CYS A 3 -11.80 10.10 -18.11
C CYS A 3 -10.90 8.85 -18.10
N LEU A 4 -11.34 7.74 -18.74
CA LEU A 4 -10.62 6.47 -18.74
C LEU A 4 -9.71 6.27 -19.97
N THR A 5 -9.81 7.10 -21.01
CA THR A 5 -9.05 6.92 -22.26
C THR A 5 -7.55 7.24 -22.17
N THR A 6 -7.07 7.79 -21.05
CA THR A 6 -5.65 8.12 -20.84
C THR A 6 -4.95 7.26 -19.79
N CYS A 7 -5.63 6.32 -19.14
CA CYS A 7 -5.01 5.43 -18.15
C CYS A 7 -4.23 4.31 -18.85
N GLN A 8 -2.91 4.32 -18.71
CA GLN A 8 -2.06 3.22 -19.15
C GLN A 8 -2.06 2.09 -18.11
N THR A 9 -2.42 0.88 -18.54
CA THR A 9 -2.42 -0.31 -17.68
C THR A 9 -1.02 -0.92 -17.64
N HIS A 10 -0.42 -1.02 -16.45
CA HIS A 10 0.83 -1.73 -16.27
C HIS A 10 0.58 -3.25 -16.24
N PRO A 11 1.40 -4.08 -16.91
CA PRO A 11 1.27 -5.54 -16.82
C PRO A 11 1.50 -5.99 -15.37
N TRP A 12 0.46 -6.55 -14.75
CA TRP A 12 0.50 -7.05 -13.37
C TRP A 12 0.43 -8.58 -13.37
N PRO A 13 1.36 -9.29 -12.71
CA PRO A 13 1.33 -10.74 -12.71
C PRO A 13 0.17 -11.28 -11.87
N PHE A 14 -0.48 -12.35 -12.37
CA PHE A 14 -1.63 -13.05 -11.76
C PHE A 14 -1.37 -13.60 -10.35
N ARG A 15 -0.10 -13.63 -9.90
CA ARG A 15 0.35 -14.06 -8.57
C ARG A 15 1.49 -13.19 -8.05
N SER A 16 1.42 -11.88 -8.31
CA SER A 16 2.24 -10.98 -7.52
C SER A 16 1.73 -11.05 -6.08
N PRO A 17 2.60 -11.22 -5.07
CA PRO A 17 2.28 -10.68 -3.75
C PRO A 17 1.80 -9.24 -3.98
N ASN A 18 0.71 -8.81 -3.34
CA ASN A 18 0.29 -7.42 -3.38
C ASN A 18 1.56 -6.60 -3.18
N ILE A 19 1.97 -5.84 -4.21
CA ILE A 19 3.23 -5.11 -4.14
C ILE A 19 3.08 -4.19 -2.94
N PHE A 20 3.97 -4.41 -1.98
CA PHE A 20 3.96 -4.07 -0.57
C PHE A 20 3.57 -2.63 -0.20
N LEU A 21 3.29 -1.75 -1.16
CA LEU A 21 3.02 -0.35 -0.91
C LEU A 21 1.68 -0.13 -0.21
N ILE A 22 0.60 -0.78 -0.66
CA ILE A 22 -0.70 -0.67 0.03
C ILE A 22 -0.68 -1.47 1.34
N GLU A 23 -0.07 -2.65 1.36
CA GLU A 23 0.05 -3.47 2.58
C GLU A 23 0.85 -2.75 3.67
N TYR A 24 1.96 -2.08 3.31
CA TYR A 24 2.76 -1.30 4.25
C TYR A 24 2.00 -0.09 4.77
N VAL A 25 1.26 0.61 3.91
CA VAL A 25 0.43 1.74 4.34
C VAL A 25 -0.70 1.25 5.25
N LEU A 26 -1.34 0.12 4.95
CA LEU A 26 -2.37 -0.49 5.80
C LEU A 26 -1.79 -0.95 7.15
N ASP A 27 -0.60 -1.54 7.19
CA ASP A 27 0.10 -1.90 8.43
C ASP A 27 0.44 -0.65 9.26
N MET A 28 0.95 0.41 8.63
CA MET A 28 1.17 1.69 9.31
C MET A 28 -0.12 2.25 9.91
N MET A 29 -1.21 2.22 9.15
CA MET A 29 -2.51 2.69 9.62
C MET A 29 -3.02 1.84 10.78
N GLY A 30 -2.92 0.51 10.68
CA GLY A 30 -3.35 -0.43 11.72
C GLY A 30 -2.57 -0.28 13.02
N ARG A 31 -1.27 0.08 12.96
CA ARG A 31 -0.44 0.34 14.15
C ARG A 31 -0.80 1.65 14.87
N GLN A 32 -1.33 2.62 14.15
CA GLN A 32 -1.73 3.92 14.71
C GLN A 32 -3.21 3.95 15.15
N LEU A 33 -3.99 2.95 14.74
CA LEU A 33 -5.39 2.82 15.10
C LEU A 33 -5.54 2.49 16.59
N HIS A 34 -6.37 3.25 17.29
CA HIS A 34 -6.78 2.93 18.65
C HIS A 34 -8.05 2.08 18.63
N LEU A 35 -8.38 1.44 19.75
CA LEU A 35 -9.61 0.63 19.87
C LEU A 35 -10.82 1.53 19.55
N PRO A 36 -11.54 1.31 18.43
CA PRO A 36 -12.67 2.15 18.06
C PRO A 36 -13.93 1.67 18.79
N GLU A 37 -14.77 2.62 19.20
CA GLU A 37 -16.03 2.29 19.90
C GLU A 37 -17.15 1.86 18.92
N ASN A 38 -17.07 2.33 17.67
CA ASN A 38 -18.03 2.03 16.62
C ASN A 38 -17.41 2.24 15.21
N VAL A 39 -18.16 1.89 14.16
CA VAL A 39 -17.69 1.96 12.77
C VAL A 39 -17.42 3.40 12.31
N GLU A 40 -18.20 4.38 12.80
CA GLU A 40 -17.99 5.79 12.46
C GLU A 40 -16.69 6.33 13.07
N ASP A 41 -16.40 5.93 14.30
CA ASP A 41 -15.16 6.26 14.98
C ASP A 41 -13.95 5.62 14.30
N LEU A 42 -14.06 4.36 13.89
CA LEU A 42 -13.05 3.69 13.07
C LEU A 42 -12.78 4.46 11.76
N ALA A 43 -13.82 4.85 11.03
CA ALA A 43 -13.67 5.59 9.77
C ALA A 43 -12.98 6.95 10.00
N ARG A 44 -13.37 7.68 11.05
CA ARG A 44 -12.76 8.97 11.43
C ARG A 44 -11.29 8.81 11.80
N GLN A 45 -10.95 7.80 12.58
CA GLN A 45 -9.56 7.52 12.97
C GLN A 45 -8.72 7.19 11.73
N LEU A 46 -9.21 6.32 10.84
CA LEU A 46 -8.50 5.96 9.61
C LEU A 46 -8.29 7.16 8.69
N GLU A 47 -9.29 8.03 8.53
CA GLU A 47 -9.16 9.25 7.74
C GLU A 47 -8.11 10.19 8.34
N LYS A 48 -8.15 10.40 9.66
CA LYS A 48 -7.15 11.22 10.34
C LYS A 48 -5.74 10.66 10.15
N ILE A 49 -5.55 9.37 10.41
CA ILE A 49 -4.27 8.69 10.25
C ILE A 49 -3.76 8.83 8.82
N TRP A 50 -4.64 8.62 7.83
CA TRP A 50 -4.28 8.77 6.42
C TRP A 50 -3.73 10.16 6.08
N GLN A 51 -4.33 11.22 6.65
CA GLN A 51 -3.88 12.60 6.45
C GLN A 51 -2.55 12.91 7.19
N GLU A 52 -2.27 12.21 8.28
CA GLU A 52 -1.06 12.40 9.09
C GLU A 52 0.17 11.69 8.52
N ILE A 53 0.00 10.73 7.59
CA ILE A 53 1.13 10.04 6.95
C ILE A 53 1.99 11.04 6.17
N PRO A 54 3.28 11.22 6.53
CA PRO A 54 4.15 12.16 5.83
C PRO A 54 4.34 11.77 4.37
N GLN A 55 4.37 12.76 3.48
CA GLN A 55 4.60 12.53 2.04
C GLN A 55 5.93 11.84 1.74
N ASP A 56 6.95 12.07 2.59
CA ASP A 56 8.24 11.38 2.45
C ASP A 56 8.12 9.86 2.67
N THR A 57 7.14 9.39 3.44
CA THR A 57 6.84 7.96 3.58
C THR A 57 6.48 7.37 2.21
N TYR A 58 5.60 8.03 1.46
CA TYR A 58 5.22 7.58 0.12
C TYR A 58 6.39 7.63 -0.85
N ARG A 59 7.28 8.64 -0.74
CA ARG A 59 8.49 8.72 -1.56
C ARG A 59 9.45 7.57 -1.27
N VAL A 60 9.72 7.28 0.01
CA VAL A 60 10.59 6.16 0.41
C VAL A 60 10.01 4.83 -0.09
N LEU A 61 8.70 4.64 0.02
CA LEU A 61 8.02 3.44 -0.48
C LEU A 61 8.09 3.32 -2.01
N TYR A 62 7.90 4.42 -2.72
CA TYR A 62 8.05 4.44 -4.17
C TYR A 62 9.49 4.09 -4.59
N HIS A 63 10.49 4.66 -3.90
CA HIS A 63 11.90 4.35 -4.16
C HIS A 63 12.31 2.92 -3.75
N SER A 64 11.57 2.27 -2.85
CA SER A 64 11.83 0.88 -2.47
C SER A 64 11.21 -0.14 -3.44
N MET A 65 10.27 0.28 -4.31
CA MET A 65 9.60 -0.58 -5.29
C MET A 65 10.56 -1.45 -6.13
N PRO A 66 11.65 -0.93 -6.72
CA PRO A 66 12.56 -1.76 -7.51
C PRO A 66 13.16 -2.92 -6.70
N ARG A 67 13.46 -2.69 -5.42
CA ARG A 67 13.98 -3.71 -4.51
C ARG A 67 12.92 -4.75 -4.15
N LEU A 68 11.69 -4.31 -3.89
CA LEU A 68 10.56 -5.19 -3.60
C LEU A 68 10.21 -6.07 -4.81
N VAL A 69 10.18 -5.50 -6.01
CA VAL A 69 9.96 -6.23 -7.26
C VAL A 69 11.09 -7.26 -7.48
N ALA A 70 12.35 -6.86 -7.27
CA ALA A 70 13.47 -7.79 -7.37
C ALA A 70 13.36 -8.95 -6.36
N ALA A 71 12.94 -8.67 -5.12
CA ALA A 71 12.71 -9.69 -4.10
C ALA A 71 11.58 -10.65 -4.48
N CYS A 72 10.45 -10.14 -5.00
CA CYS A 72 9.35 -10.96 -5.52
C CYS A 72 9.80 -11.88 -6.67
N ILE A 73 10.61 -11.34 -7.59
CA ILE A 73 11.18 -12.10 -8.71
C ILE A 73 12.11 -13.20 -8.18
N GLN A 74 13.01 -12.88 -7.24
CA GLN A 74 13.91 -13.87 -6.61
C GLN A 74 13.13 -14.97 -5.87
N ALA A 75 12.04 -14.61 -5.20
CA ALA A 75 11.15 -15.55 -4.53
C ALA A 75 10.32 -16.40 -5.52
N ARG A 76 10.43 -16.16 -6.84
CA ARG A 76 9.62 -16.79 -7.89
C ARG A 76 8.11 -16.64 -7.62
N GLY A 77 7.70 -15.49 -7.09
CA GLY A 77 6.30 -15.22 -6.70
C GLY A 77 5.84 -15.91 -5.40
N ARG A 78 6.75 -16.49 -4.61
CA ARG A 78 6.45 -16.94 -3.23
C ARG A 78 6.54 -15.76 -2.26
N SER A 79 5.98 -15.92 -1.07
CA SER A 79 6.05 -14.93 0.01
C SER A 79 7.51 -14.56 0.30
N THR A 80 7.82 -13.27 0.28
CA THR A 80 9.06 -12.72 0.83
C THR A 80 8.83 -12.40 2.31
N PRO A 81 9.85 -12.47 3.18
CA PRO A 81 9.73 -12.29 4.64
C PRO A 81 9.46 -10.84 5.10
N TYR A 82 8.92 -10.00 4.22
CA TYR A 82 8.54 -8.62 4.50
C TYR A 82 7.06 -8.52 4.84
#